data_AF-A0A6V8DYI0-F1
#
_entry.id   AF-A0A6V8DYI0-F1
#
_cell.length_a   1.000
_cell.length_b   1.000
_cell.length_c   1.000
_cell.angle_alpha   90.00
_cell.angle_beta   90.00
_cell.angle_gamma   90.00
#
_symmetry.space_group_name_H-M   'P 1'
#
loop_
_entity.id
_entity.type
_entity.pdbx_description
1 polymer ?
#
loop_
_entity_poly.entity_id
_entity_poly.type
_entity_poly.pdbx_seq_one_letter_code
_entity_poly.pdbx_strand_id
1 'polypeptide(L)'
;MHMAEGLPKVNVAVSDRVLLHLLRHDHLADRFIVTAALTRPGIAEACAQHPPNVSRTMRNLVRKGWVSEHTRSIQNDDRRQKTWQLTEEGRDMAKLRTSKLGETKVLVRDKSGQLLEIESKDAADRLASDMSLLQVLLHAQHEGVLTWGDIRFGLIKQQDDEDSPPPPGRLQPLAGVHATYHTSAPQTRKVRGRDEELNRLDEWFEGRSAFAIVSGIAGIGKSTLVAEWLAGKQDKQPNLSICWYPCQPWDREVGLAVSLLHRFGIDEKHDPYNLIETLPLRPGAPLDVDTWRRRLLAYLTDAYTVRERFSITPGGPPPYWLIVLDDVHHIAAESKNLLGALLQISQKTPLRFVLISRTSLDFYDRRDVHTREIVDELPLAGLTLDETSQWLQDLELKDIDANDVHERTGGHPLAIEMLELYGKPTHEDWLRFLDEEILAPLPKDERELLATLAVAEKPIPWKALANSLDWEGTPPQRLIDYGLLIELDRGMWLHEALRERLVREVGSVDTERRKRIE
;
A
#
# COMPACT_ATOMS: atom_id res chain seq x y z
N MET A 1 -30.78 42.02 30.34
CA MET A 1 -31.66 41.65 29.22
C MET A 1 -30.99 42.12 27.93
N HIS A 2 -30.17 41.27 27.31
CA HIS A 2 -29.73 41.43 25.92
C HIS A 2 -29.98 40.07 25.26
N MET A 3 -31.16 39.94 24.64
CA MET A 3 -31.48 38.79 23.79
C MET A 3 -30.98 39.06 22.37
N ALA A 4 -30.30 38.05 21.83
CA ALA A 4 -30.19 37.68 20.41
C ALA A 4 -29.59 38.70 19.44
N GLU A 5 -28.25 38.84 19.45
CA GLU A 5 -27.53 38.95 18.17
C GLU A 5 -27.60 37.57 17.50
N GLY A 6 -28.21 37.50 16.32
CA GLY A 6 -28.44 36.24 15.61
C GLY A 6 -27.13 35.52 15.31
N LEU A 7 -27.16 34.18 15.33
CA LEU A 7 -26.05 33.33 14.93
C LEU A 7 -25.44 33.84 13.60
N PRO A 8 -24.09 33.90 13.46
CA PRO A 8 -23.45 34.33 12.22
C PRO A 8 -23.98 33.49 11.07
N LYS A 9 -24.68 34.15 10.14
CA LYS A 9 -25.39 33.48 9.05
C LYS A 9 -24.39 33.14 7.95
N VAL A 10 -23.72 32.01 8.12
CA VAL A 10 -22.78 31.48 7.11
C VAL A 10 -23.57 31.07 5.88
N ASN A 11 -23.22 31.63 4.74
CA ASN A 11 -23.79 31.24 3.46
C ASN A 11 -22.70 31.18 2.40
N VAL A 12 -22.43 29.97 1.90
CA VAL A 12 -21.45 29.77 0.83
C VAL A 12 -22.19 29.59 -0.49
N ALA A 13 -21.88 30.45 -1.46
CA ALA A 13 -22.42 30.34 -2.81
C ALA A 13 -22.02 28.99 -3.45
N VAL A 14 -22.93 28.39 -4.22
CA VAL A 14 -22.69 27.08 -4.84
C VAL A 14 -21.46 27.07 -5.74
N SER A 15 -21.18 28.18 -6.45
CA SER A 15 -19.95 28.33 -7.24
C SER A 15 -18.68 28.24 -6.40
N ASP A 16 -18.71 28.85 -5.21
CA ASP A 16 -17.53 28.91 -4.34
C ASP A 16 -17.29 27.55 -3.68
N ARG A 17 -18.37 26.82 -3.31
CA ARG A 17 -18.27 25.43 -2.84
C ARG A 17 -17.56 24.54 -3.86
N VAL A 18 -17.96 24.64 -5.14
CA VAL A 18 -17.36 23.88 -6.23
C VAL A 18 -15.89 24.26 -6.42
N LEU A 19 -15.54 25.55 -6.40
CA LEU A 19 -14.15 26.00 -6.53
C LEU A 19 -13.26 25.49 -5.39
N LEU A 20 -13.71 25.57 -4.14
CA LEU A 20 -12.98 25.06 -2.97
C LEU A 20 -12.79 23.53 -3.05
N HIS A 21 -13.83 22.80 -3.47
CA HIS A 21 -13.75 21.34 -3.64
C HIS A 21 -12.77 20.94 -4.75
N LEU A 22 -12.85 21.59 -5.92
CA LEU A 22 -11.93 21.31 -7.02
C LEU A 22 -10.49 21.68 -6.68
N LEU A 23 -10.26 22.78 -5.95
CA LEU A 23 -8.92 23.18 -5.51
C LEU A 23 -8.29 22.15 -4.56
N ARG A 24 -9.08 21.54 -3.67
CA ARG A 24 -8.59 20.45 -2.81
C ARG A 24 -8.10 19.23 -3.61
N HIS A 25 -8.71 19.00 -4.76
CA HIS A 25 -8.42 17.87 -5.65
C HIS A 25 -7.55 18.27 -6.85
N ASP A 26 -6.91 19.43 -6.82
CA ASP A 26 -6.14 19.97 -7.96
C ASP A 26 -4.93 19.09 -8.32
N HIS A 27 -4.40 18.34 -7.35
CA HIS A 27 -3.35 17.32 -7.58
C HIS A 27 -3.77 16.17 -8.52
N LEU A 28 -5.06 16.05 -8.85
CA LEU A 28 -5.61 15.09 -9.81
C LEU A 28 -5.81 15.69 -11.22
N ALA A 29 -5.57 16.99 -11.41
CA ALA A 29 -5.86 17.70 -12.67
C ALA A 29 -5.11 17.11 -13.87
N ASP A 30 -3.87 16.65 -13.69
CA ASP A 30 -3.07 16.09 -14.79
C ASP A 30 -3.12 14.55 -14.87
N ARG A 31 -4.04 13.92 -14.12
CA ARG A 31 -4.21 12.46 -14.11
C ARG A 31 -5.30 11.99 -15.07
N PHE A 32 -5.02 10.89 -15.78
CA PHE A 32 -5.98 10.25 -16.69
C PHE A 32 -7.10 9.50 -15.96
N ILE A 33 -6.75 8.85 -14.84
CA ILE A 33 -7.68 8.24 -13.90
C ILE A 33 -7.79 9.16 -12.69
N VAL A 34 -9.01 9.49 -12.32
CA VAL A 34 -9.30 10.36 -11.17
C VAL A 34 -10.30 9.70 -10.24
N THR A 35 -10.38 10.17 -9.00
CA THR A 35 -11.36 9.64 -8.06
C THR A 35 -12.77 10.11 -8.43
N ALA A 36 -13.79 9.44 -7.90
CA ALA A 36 -15.18 9.86 -8.08
C ALA A 36 -15.45 11.29 -7.58
N ALA A 37 -14.56 11.88 -6.77
CA ALA A 37 -14.67 13.24 -6.25
C ALA A 37 -14.75 14.32 -7.35
N LEU A 38 -14.21 14.07 -8.55
CA LEU A 38 -14.27 15.02 -9.68
C LEU A 38 -15.49 14.81 -10.59
N THR A 39 -16.33 13.81 -10.30
CA THR A 39 -17.55 13.52 -11.06
C THR A 39 -18.73 14.33 -10.58
N ARG A 40 -19.83 14.35 -11.36
CA ARG A 40 -21.04 15.08 -10.98
C ARG A 40 -21.63 14.57 -9.66
N PRO A 41 -21.75 13.25 -9.42
CA PRO A 41 -22.16 12.72 -8.11
C PRO A 41 -21.21 13.11 -6.97
N GLY A 42 -19.89 12.96 -7.13
CA GLY A 42 -18.94 13.27 -6.06
C GLY A 42 -18.89 14.75 -5.69
N ILE A 43 -18.98 15.64 -6.68
CA ILE A 43 -19.06 17.09 -6.43
C ILE A 43 -20.40 17.46 -5.78
N ALA A 44 -21.49 16.80 -6.18
CA ALA A 44 -22.81 17.01 -5.59
C ALA A 44 -22.83 16.62 -4.10
N GLU A 45 -22.26 15.46 -3.77
CA GLU A 45 -22.11 14.99 -2.39
C GLU A 45 -21.25 15.96 -1.57
N ALA A 46 -20.03 16.25 -2.02
CA ALA A 46 -19.09 17.10 -1.29
C ALA A 46 -19.58 18.55 -1.09
N CYS A 47 -20.35 19.09 -2.05
CA CYS A 47 -20.89 20.45 -1.96
C CYS A 47 -22.26 20.54 -1.27
N ALA A 48 -22.82 19.40 -0.82
CA ALA A 48 -24.19 19.27 -0.32
C ALA A 48 -25.21 19.86 -1.31
N GLN A 49 -25.19 19.39 -2.56
CA GLN A 49 -26.02 19.87 -3.65
C GLN A 49 -26.71 18.73 -4.40
N HIS A 50 -27.87 19.03 -4.99
CA HIS A 50 -28.52 18.12 -5.92
C HIS A 50 -27.75 18.10 -7.27
N PRO A 51 -27.49 16.94 -7.92
CA PRO A 51 -26.65 16.85 -9.13
C PRO A 51 -27.00 17.78 -10.33
N PRO A 52 -28.30 18.07 -10.61
CA PRO A 52 -28.71 19.10 -11.56
C PRO A 52 -28.20 20.51 -11.25
N ASN A 53 -28.09 20.89 -9.97
CA ASN A 53 -27.59 22.21 -9.58
C ASN A 53 -26.09 22.31 -9.84
N VAL A 54 -25.33 21.24 -9.58
CA VAL A 54 -23.92 21.14 -9.96
C VAL A 54 -23.76 21.31 -11.47
N SER A 55 -24.59 20.66 -12.27
CA SER A 55 -24.55 20.75 -13.74
C SER A 55 -24.85 22.17 -14.26
N ARG A 56 -25.69 22.95 -13.56
CA ARG A 56 -25.95 24.36 -13.88
C ARG A 56 -24.74 25.24 -13.51
N THR A 57 -24.18 25.03 -12.33
CA THR A 57 -23.00 25.76 -11.84
C THR A 57 -21.78 25.50 -12.72
N MET A 58 -21.52 24.24 -13.09
CA MET A 58 -20.39 23.88 -13.96
C MET A 58 -20.48 24.55 -15.33
N ARG A 59 -21.65 24.59 -15.96
CA ARG A 59 -21.83 25.31 -17.24
C ARG A 59 -21.45 26.80 -17.12
N ASN A 60 -21.79 27.44 -16.01
CA ASN A 60 -21.41 28.83 -15.77
C ASN A 60 -19.91 28.99 -15.51
N LEU A 61 -19.28 28.09 -14.75
CA LEU A 61 -17.85 28.12 -14.47
C LEU A 61 -17.00 27.83 -15.71
N VAL A 62 -17.43 26.88 -16.55
CA VAL A 62 -16.83 26.59 -17.85
C VAL A 62 -16.94 27.80 -18.78
N ARG A 63 -18.11 28.45 -18.85
CA ARG A 63 -18.30 29.67 -19.65
C ARG A 63 -17.40 30.84 -19.20
N LYS A 64 -17.07 30.90 -17.90
CA LYS A 64 -16.16 31.90 -17.33
C LYS A 64 -14.68 31.57 -17.53
N GLY A 65 -14.36 30.39 -18.07
CA GLY A 65 -12.97 29.95 -18.23
C GLY A 65 -12.31 29.45 -16.95
N TRP A 66 -13.04 29.30 -15.82
CA TRP A 66 -12.46 28.90 -14.52
C TRP A 66 -12.40 27.39 -14.33
N VAL A 67 -13.19 26.64 -15.09
CA VAL A 67 -13.25 25.17 -15.00
C VAL A 67 -13.20 24.61 -16.41
N SER A 68 -12.47 23.51 -16.58
CA SER A 68 -12.49 22.71 -17.81
C SER A 68 -13.20 21.38 -17.57
N GLU A 69 -13.98 20.94 -18.57
CA GLU A 69 -14.67 19.65 -18.57
C GLU A 69 -13.86 18.63 -19.38
N HIS A 70 -13.67 17.45 -18.81
CA HIS A 70 -12.96 16.33 -19.42
C HIS A 70 -13.81 15.06 -19.32
N THR A 71 -13.52 14.08 -20.16
CA THR A 71 -14.08 12.72 -20.01
C THR A 71 -12.94 11.81 -19.55
N ARG A 72 -13.02 11.25 -18.35
CA ARG A 72 -11.93 10.50 -17.72
C ARG A 72 -12.43 9.19 -17.14
N SER A 73 -11.51 8.24 -16.98
CA SER A 73 -11.81 7.01 -16.26
C SER A 73 -11.81 7.30 -14.75
N ILE A 74 -12.72 6.65 -14.01
CA ILE A 74 -12.87 6.86 -12.56
C ILE A 74 -12.33 5.62 -11.85
N GLN A 75 -11.62 5.82 -10.74
CA GLN A 75 -11.16 4.70 -9.92
C GLN A 75 -12.32 3.76 -9.57
N ASN A 76 -12.15 2.46 -9.83
CA ASN A 76 -13.12 1.40 -9.58
C ASN A 76 -14.44 1.52 -10.38
N ASP A 77 -14.43 2.21 -11.52
CA ASP A 77 -15.57 2.28 -12.45
C ASP A 77 -15.14 1.89 -13.87
N ASP A 78 -15.87 0.97 -14.48
CA ASP A 78 -15.63 0.48 -15.84
C ASP A 78 -16.00 1.53 -16.91
N ARG A 79 -16.72 2.60 -16.54
CA ARG A 79 -17.21 3.62 -17.47
C ARG A 79 -16.51 4.95 -17.29
N ARG A 80 -16.07 5.53 -18.41
CA ARG A 80 -15.58 6.91 -18.44
C ARG A 80 -16.72 7.87 -18.11
N GLN A 81 -16.47 8.77 -17.18
CA GLN A 81 -17.41 9.79 -16.74
C GLN A 81 -16.90 11.20 -17.05
N LYS A 82 -17.83 12.17 -17.07
CA LYS A 82 -17.48 13.58 -17.14
C LYS A 82 -16.89 14.04 -15.81
N THR A 83 -15.74 14.68 -15.87
CA THR A 83 -15.00 15.22 -14.74
C THR A 83 -14.68 16.69 -14.96
N TRP A 84 -14.53 17.44 -13.88
CA TRP A 84 -14.21 18.87 -13.92
C TRP A 84 -12.94 19.16 -13.15
N GLN A 85 -12.15 20.12 -13.64
CA GLN A 85 -10.94 20.60 -12.97
C GLN A 85 -10.78 22.10 -13.17
N LEU A 86 -9.97 22.73 -12.31
CA LEU A 86 -9.66 24.15 -12.43
C LEU A 86 -8.73 24.42 -13.62
N THR A 87 -8.94 25.54 -14.30
CA THR A 87 -7.94 26.15 -15.20
C THR A 87 -6.96 26.98 -14.37
N GLU A 88 -5.93 27.55 -14.99
CA GLU A 88 -5.01 28.48 -14.30
C GLU A 88 -5.76 29.66 -13.67
N GLU A 89 -6.61 30.35 -14.45
CA GLU A 89 -7.48 31.42 -13.94
C GLU A 89 -8.42 30.91 -12.83
N GLY A 90 -8.90 29.67 -12.98
CA GLY A 90 -9.72 29.00 -11.99
C GLY A 90 -9.01 28.76 -10.66
N ARG A 91 -7.72 28.38 -10.69
CA ARG A 91 -6.89 28.18 -9.50
C ARG A 91 -6.70 29.49 -8.75
N ASP A 92 -6.41 30.57 -9.46
CA ASP A 92 -6.24 31.89 -8.84
C ASP A 92 -7.55 32.38 -8.21
N MET A 93 -8.67 32.21 -8.91
CA MET A 93 -9.99 32.53 -8.38
C MET A 93 -10.35 31.65 -7.18
N ALA A 94 -10.06 30.35 -7.21
CA ALA A 94 -10.33 29.45 -6.10
C ALA A 94 -9.50 29.82 -4.87
N LYS A 95 -8.20 30.14 -5.03
CA LYS A 95 -7.34 30.63 -3.93
C LYS A 95 -7.87 31.92 -3.32
N LEU A 96 -8.24 32.89 -4.16
CA LEU A 96 -8.84 34.15 -3.70
C LEU A 96 -10.13 33.91 -2.89
N ARG A 97 -10.97 32.97 -3.34
CA ARG A 97 -12.21 32.60 -2.65
C ARG A 97 -11.94 31.86 -1.34
N THR A 98 -10.97 30.97 -1.31
CA THR A 98 -10.52 30.28 -0.10
C THR A 98 -10.08 31.28 0.97
N SER A 99 -9.24 32.25 0.64
CA SER A 99 -8.80 33.27 1.59
C SER A 99 -9.97 34.09 2.14
N LYS A 100 -10.83 34.59 1.24
CA LYS A 100 -11.99 35.41 1.62
C LYS A 100 -13.00 34.64 2.47
N LEU A 101 -13.28 33.39 2.12
CA LEU A 101 -14.21 32.55 2.89
C LEU A 101 -13.60 32.12 4.22
N GLY A 102 -12.27 31.93 4.28
CA GLY A 102 -11.53 31.64 5.50
C GLY A 102 -11.73 32.66 6.61
N GLU A 103 -11.88 33.94 6.26
CA GLU A 103 -12.13 35.06 7.17
C GLU A 103 -13.57 35.07 7.75
N THR A 104 -14.48 34.24 7.21
CA THR A 104 -15.86 34.16 7.71
C THR A 104 -15.87 33.70 9.16
N LYS A 105 -16.55 34.44 10.02
CA LYS A 105 -16.70 34.07 11.43
C LYS A 105 -17.67 32.90 11.59
N VAL A 106 -17.25 31.89 12.34
CA VAL A 106 -18.03 30.69 12.68
C VAL A 106 -18.01 30.50 14.19
N LEU A 107 -19.08 29.89 14.71
CA LEU A 107 -19.16 29.55 16.12
C LEU A 107 -18.62 28.15 16.36
N VAL A 108 -17.64 28.04 17.24
CA VAL A 108 -17.05 26.79 17.68
C VAL A 108 -17.22 26.66 19.19
N ARG A 109 -17.77 25.53 19.63
CA ARG A 109 -17.74 25.12 21.02
C ARG A 109 -16.49 24.29 21.25
N ASP A 110 -15.56 24.80 22.05
CA ASP A 110 -14.28 24.14 22.28
C ASP A 110 -14.34 22.99 23.30
N LYS A 111 -13.20 22.37 23.60
CA LYS A 111 -13.07 21.26 24.58
C LYS A 111 -13.58 21.60 25.98
N SER A 112 -13.60 22.89 26.36
CA SER A 112 -14.10 23.35 27.66
C SER A 112 -15.61 23.60 27.67
N GLY A 113 -16.27 23.45 26.51
CA GLY A 113 -17.68 23.79 26.32
C GLY A 113 -17.91 25.28 26.09
N GLN A 114 -16.85 26.09 25.98
CA GLN A 114 -16.95 27.53 25.72
C GLN A 114 -17.30 27.77 24.25
N LEU A 115 -18.30 28.62 24.02
CA LEU A 115 -18.66 29.08 22.69
C LEU A 115 -17.72 30.23 22.28
N LEU A 116 -17.02 30.05 21.17
CA LEU A 116 -16.07 31.00 20.61
C LEU A 116 -16.47 31.36 19.19
N GLU A 117 -16.35 32.64 18.84
CA GLU A 117 -16.46 33.11 17.48
C GLU A 117 -15.05 33.27 16.89
N ILE A 118 -14.72 32.44 15.89
CA ILE A 118 -13.40 32.39 15.27
C ILE A 118 -13.49 32.42 13.75
N GLU A 119 -12.38 32.67 13.07
CA GLU A 119 -12.33 32.58 11.61
C GLU A 119 -12.40 31.12 11.17
N SER A 120 -13.18 30.84 10.13
CA SER A 120 -13.42 29.48 9.65
C SER A 120 -12.14 28.74 9.24
N LYS A 121 -11.08 29.45 8.84
CA LYS A 121 -9.77 28.85 8.55
C LYS A 121 -9.09 28.23 9.79
N ASP A 122 -9.34 28.78 10.98
CA ASP A 122 -8.74 28.34 12.24
C ASP A 122 -9.60 27.30 12.98
N ALA A 123 -10.83 27.05 12.48
CA ALA A 123 -11.80 26.20 13.15
C ALA A 123 -11.41 24.72 13.19
N ALA A 124 -10.77 24.21 12.13
CA ALA A 124 -10.34 22.82 12.07
C ALA A 124 -9.30 22.52 13.17
N ASP A 125 -8.33 23.42 13.35
CA ASP A 125 -7.31 23.32 14.39
C ASP A 125 -7.92 23.42 15.79
N ARG A 126 -8.84 24.36 16.01
CA ARG A 126 -9.50 24.54 17.31
C ARG A 126 -10.39 23.37 17.71
N LEU A 127 -11.00 22.70 16.73
CA LEU A 127 -11.78 21.48 16.89
C LEU A 127 -10.91 20.22 16.94
N ALA A 128 -9.60 20.36 16.71
CA ALA A 128 -8.67 19.25 16.58
C ALA A 128 -9.16 18.24 15.52
N SER A 129 -9.54 18.69 14.33
CA SER A 129 -10.15 17.85 13.28
C SER A 129 -9.44 18.02 11.94
N ASP A 130 -9.52 17.01 11.07
CA ASP A 130 -9.00 17.07 9.68
C ASP A 130 -10.02 17.66 8.68
N MET A 131 -10.94 18.50 9.16
CA MET A 131 -11.96 19.12 8.30
C MET A 131 -11.35 20.14 7.35
N SER A 132 -11.78 20.08 6.08
CA SER A 132 -11.50 21.16 5.13
C SER A 132 -12.34 22.40 5.42
N LEU A 133 -11.87 23.56 4.96
CA LEU A 133 -12.60 24.82 5.04
C LEU A 133 -14.03 24.72 4.49
N LEU A 134 -14.23 23.98 3.39
CA LEU A 134 -15.57 23.74 2.82
C LEU A 134 -16.48 23.01 3.83
N GLN A 135 -15.98 21.96 4.48
CA GLN A 135 -16.75 21.21 5.48
C GLN A 135 -17.08 22.08 6.69
N VAL A 136 -16.11 22.85 7.21
CA VAL A 136 -16.34 23.81 8.30
C VAL A 136 -17.49 24.75 7.96
N LEU A 137 -17.45 25.36 6.76
CA LEU A 137 -18.47 26.32 6.35
C LEU A 137 -19.84 25.67 6.10
N LEU A 138 -19.89 24.43 5.60
CA LEU A 138 -21.15 23.70 5.41
C LEU A 138 -21.79 23.34 6.75
N HIS A 139 -21.00 22.82 7.71
CA HIS A 139 -21.49 22.55 9.06
C HIS A 139 -21.94 23.84 9.76
N ALA A 140 -21.17 24.93 9.66
CA ALA A 140 -21.58 26.23 10.19
C ALA A 140 -22.90 26.72 9.58
N GLN A 141 -23.10 26.55 8.27
CA GLN A 141 -24.31 26.96 7.56
C GLN A 141 -25.55 26.15 7.97
N HIS A 142 -25.41 24.85 8.26
CA HIS A 142 -26.54 23.97 8.57
C HIS A 142 -26.83 23.84 10.08
N GLU A 143 -25.81 23.91 10.92
CA GLU A 143 -25.88 23.61 12.36
C GLU A 143 -25.69 24.84 13.23
N GLY A 144 -25.10 25.90 12.68
CA GLY A 144 -24.87 27.19 13.37
C GLY A 144 -23.73 27.18 14.38
N VAL A 145 -23.43 26.04 15.01
CA VAL A 145 -22.33 25.88 15.98
C VAL A 145 -21.63 24.55 15.76
N LEU A 146 -20.31 24.56 15.53
CA LEU A 146 -19.49 23.35 15.47
C LEU A 146 -18.99 22.99 16.87
N THR A 147 -19.19 21.75 17.31
CA THR A 147 -18.81 21.32 18.67
C THR A 147 -17.59 20.39 18.67
N TRP A 148 -16.63 20.66 19.55
CA TRP A 148 -15.47 19.79 19.78
C TRP A 148 -15.93 18.39 20.20
N GLY A 149 -15.35 17.36 19.59
CA GLY A 149 -15.71 15.96 19.83
C GLY A 149 -16.96 15.45 19.12
N ASP A 150 -17.55 16.24 18.21
CA ASP A 150 -18.59 15.72 17.31
C ASP A 150 -17.99 14.68 16.36
N ILE A 151 -18.52 13.46 16.42
CA ILE A 151 -18.07 12.30 15.65
C ILE A 151 -18.08 12.54 14.13
N ARG A 152 -18.88 13.51 13.66
CA ARG A 152 -19.01 13.82 12.23
C ARG A 152 -17.80 14.60 11.68
N PHE A 153 -16.96 15.14 12.56
CA PHE A 153 -15.80 15.96 12.19
C PHE A 153 -14.51 15.15 12.01
N GLY A 154 -14.56 13.83 12.19
CA GLY A 154 -13.41 12.92 12.03
C GLY A 154 -12.61 12.72 13.32
N LEU A 155 -11.46 12.05 13.22
CA LEU A 155 -10.60 11.74 14.38
C LEU A 155 -10.13 13.04 15.04
N ILE A 156 -10.32 13.13 16.37
CA ILE A 156 -9.81 14.24 17.17
C ILE A 156 -8.29 14.11 17.21
N LYS A 157 -7.55 15.08 16.65
CA LYS A 157 -6.11 15.24 16.88
C LYS A 157 -5.90 15.54 18.37
N GLN A 158 -5.50 14.54 19.14
CA GLN A 158 -5.05 14.80 20.51
C GLN A 158 -3.84 15.72 20.45
N GLN A 159 -4.04 17.00 20.77
CA GLN A 159 -2.96 17.84 21.28
C GLN A 159 -2.79 17.45 22.74
N ASP A 160 -1.58 17.00 23.05
CA ASP A 160 -1.15 16.50 24.36
C ASP A 160 -1.60 17.43 25.49
N ASP A 161 -2.23 16.85 26.51
CA ASP A 161 -1.99 17.20 27.91
C ASP A 161 -2.47 16.07 28.83
N GLU A 162 -1.68 15.92 29.89
CA GLU A 162 -1.61 14.83 30.85
C GLU A 162 -2.86 14.65 31.74
N ASP A 163 -2.90 13.46 32.37
CA ASP A 163 -3.72 13.05 33.51
C ASP A 163 -5.20 12.61 33.32
N SER A 164 -5.32 11.28 33.34
CA SER A 164 -6.42 10.44 33.86
C SER A 164 -7.44 9.86 32.86
N PRO A 165 -7.74 8.54 32.96
CA PRO A 165 -8.50 7.79 31.95
C PRO A 165 -10.01 7.80 32.24
N PRO A 166 -10.85 7.46 31.24
CA PRO A 166 -12.13 6.81 31.51
C PRO A 166 -12.09 5.32 31.13
N PRO A 167 -12.52 4.41 32.01
CA PRO A 167 -13.00 3.07 31.66
C PRO A 167 -14.55 3.04 31.68
N PRO A 168 -15.26 1.96 31.27
CA PRO A 168 -14.79 0.74 30.63
C PRO A 168 -15.55 0.44 29.31
N GLY A 169 -14.82 0.37 28.20
CA GLY A 169 -15.16 -0.57 27.13
C GLY A 169 -14.33 -1.82 27.39
N ARG A 170 -14.82 -2.72 28.25
CA ARG A 170 -14.18 -4.01 28.50
C ARG A 170 -14.31 -4.83 27.21
N LEU A 171 -13.38 -4.61 26.27
CA LEU A 171 -12.98 -5.68 25.39
C LEU A 171 -12.48 -6.77 26.32
N GLN A 172 -13.29 -7.81 26.52
CA GLN A 172 -12.71 -9.08 26.88
C GLN A 172 -11.67 -9.35 25.78
N PRO A 173 -10.38 -9.51 26.14
CA PRO A 173 -9.43 -10.07 25.20
C PRO A 173 -10.09 -11.35 24.67
N LEU A 174 -10.14 -11.51 23.35
CA LEU A 174 -10.54 -12.75 22.67
C LEU A 174 -12.04 -13.00 22.42
N ALA A 175 -12.97 -12.10 22.75
CA ALA A 175 -14.37 -12.23 22.32
C ALA A 175 -14.64 -11.48 21.00
N GLY A 176 -14.09 -11.98 19.88
CA GLY A 176 -14.62 -11.68 18.55
C GLY A 176 -13.75 -10.88 17.56
N VAL A 177 -12.42 -10.89 17.67
CA VAL A 177 -11.57 -10.56 16.52
C VAL A 177 -11.36 -11.86 15.76
N HIS A 178 -12.02 -12.02 14.61
CA HIS A 178 -11.70 -13.14 13.71
C HIS A 178 -10.19 -13.09 13.43
N ALA A 179 -9.48 -14.21 13.62
CA ALA A 179 -8.06 -14.29 13.34
C ALA A 179 -7.78 -13.68 11.95
N THR A 180 -6.96 -12.64 11.86
CA THR A 180 -6.63 -11.95 10.59
C THR A 180 -5.61 -12.74 9.75
N TYR A 181 -5.38 -14.00 10.10
CA TYR A 181 -4.43 -14.90 9.45
C TYR A 181 -5.13 -16.19 9.01
N HIS A 182 -4.57 -16.85 8.00
CA HIS A 182 -5.02 -18.14 7.52
C HIS A 182 -4.14 -19.27 8.05
N THR A 183 -4.73 -20.44 8.33
CA THR A 183 -4.01 -21.64 8.81
C THR A 183 -3.46 -22.50 7.67
N SER A 184 -3.75 -22.11 6.43
CA SER A 184 -3.28 -22.74 5.20
C SER A 184 -2.90 -21.65 4.20
N ALA A 185 -2.09 -22.01 3.21
CA ALA A 185 -1.81 -21.13 2.09
C ALA A 185 -3.12 -20.83 1.32
N PRO A 186 -3.27 -19.62 0.74
CA PRO A 186 -4.41 -19.32 -0.11
C PRO A 186 -4.43 -20.27 -1.32
N GLN A 187 -5.63 -20.62 -1.78
CA GLN A 187 -5.78 -21.35 -3.04
C GLN A 187 -5.38 -20.42 -4.18
N THR A 188 -4.29 -20.77 -4.86
CA THR A 188 -3.78 -20.04 -6.00
C THR A 188 -3.94 -20.86 -7.27
N ARG A 189 -3.80 -20.22 -8.43
CA ARG A 189 -3.72 -20.94 -9.70
C ARG A 189 -2.41 -21.73 -9.74
N LYS A 190 -2.40 -22.81 -10.51
CA LYS A 190 -1.19 -23.61 -10.75
C LYS A 190 -0.07 -22.69 -11.24
N VAL A 191 1.04 -22.64 -10.49
CA VAL A 191 2.25 -21.94 -10.91
C VAL A 191 2.82 -22.62 -12.15
N ARG A 192 3.27 -21.82 -13.12
CA ARG A 192 3.95 -22.29 -14.33
C ARG A 192 5.37 -21.72 -14.35
N GLY A 193 6.35 -22.56 -14.66
CA GLY A 193 7.76 -22.24 -14.45
C GLY A 193 8.11 -22.12 -12.97
N ARG A 194 9.20 -21.41 -12.67
CA ARG A 194 9.76 -21.15 -11.34
C ARG A 194 10.34 -22.37 -10.63
N ASP A 195 10.75 -23.40 -11.39
CA ASP A 195 11.29 -24.63 -10.81
C ASP A 195 12.56 -24.36 -10.00
N GLU A 196 13.41 -23.43 -10.46
CA GLU A 196 14.62 -23.03 -9.73
C GLU A 196 14.28 -22.34 -8.40
N GLU A 197 13.31 -21.42 -8.39
CA GLU A 197 12.89 -20.73 -7.18
C GLU A 197 12.16 -21.64 -6.19
N LEU A 198 11.35 -22.59 -6.68
CA LEU A 198 10.75 -23.65 -5.85
C LEU A 198 11.83 -24.53 -5.21
N ASN A 199 12.86 -24.91 -5.98
CA ASN A 199 13.98 -25.69 -5.46
C ASN A 199 14.78 -24.89 -4.41
N ARG A 200 14.98 -23.58 -4.59
CA ARG A 200 15.64 -22.73 -3.58
C ARG A 200 14.84 -22.65 -2.28
N LEU A 201 13.51 -22.57 -2.35
CA LEU A 201 12.66 -22.61 -1.15
C LEU A 201 12.73 -23.98 -0.45
N ASP A 202 12.86 -25.07 -1.22
CA ASP A 202 13.10 -26.41 -0.68
C ASP A 202 14.46 -26.51 0.03
N GLU A 203 15.53 -26.06 -0.61
CA GLU A 203 16.88 -26.02 -0.03
C GLU A 203 16.92 -25.17 1.24
N TRP A 204 16.28 -24.00 1.23
CA TRP A 204 16.14 -23.14 2.40
C TRP A 204 15.44 -23.86 3.57
N PHE A 205 14.32 -24.53 3.27
CA PHE A 205 13.51 -25.18 4.28
C PHE A 205 14.18 -26.41 4.89
N GLU A 206 14.98 -27.13 4.11
CA GLU A 206 15.86 -28.20 4.59
C GLU A 206 17.10 -27.65 5.34
N GLY A 207 17.46 -26.40 5.05
CA GLY A 207 18.58 -25.69 5.62
C GLY A 207 18.38 -25.16 7.05
N ARG A 208 19.32 -24.29 7.46
CA ARG A 208 19.35 -23.70 8.80
C ARG A 208 18.89 -22.25 8.87
N SER A 209 18.76 -21.59 7.72
CA SER A 209 18.39 -20.19 7.63
C SER A 209 17.04 -19.93 8.29
N ALA A 210 16.96 -18.86 9.08
CA ALA A 210 15.81 -18.48 9.85
C ALA A 210 14.66 -18.01 8.93
N PHE A 211 15.01 -17.13 8.00
CA PHE A 211 14.07 -16.40 7.14
C PHE A 211 14.38 -16.70 5.67
N ALA A 212 13.33 -16.88 4.86
CA ALA A 212 13.38 -16.72 3.42
C ALA A 212 12.64 -15.45 3.05
N ILE A 213 13.23 -14.62 2.19
CA ILE A 213 12.65 -13.36 1.74
C ILE A 213 12.39 -13.46 0.24
N VAL A 214 11.13 -13.61 -0.11
CA VAL A 214 10.69 -13.59 -1.51
C VAL A 214 10.34 -12.15 -1.87
N SER A 215 11.19 -11.51 -2.66
CA SER A 215 11.04 -10.11 -3.06
C SER A 215 10.78 -9.98 -4.56
N GLY A 216 10.28 -8.84 -5.02
CA GLY A 216 9.95 -8.63 -6.43
C GLY A 216 8.82 -7.64 -6.64
N ILE A 217 8.66 -7.13 -7.85
CA ILE A 217 7.59 -6.18 -8.21
C ILE A 217 6.19 -6.77 -7.97
N ALA A 218 5.18 -5.90 -7.91
CA ALA A 218 3.80 -6.33 -7.82
C ALA A 218 3.46 -7.27 -8.99
N GLY A 219 2.54 -8.23 -8.78
CA GLY A 219 2.06 -9.11 -9.86
C GLY A 219 3.07 -10.11 -10.45
N ILE A 220 4.31 -10.13 -9.96
CA ILE A 220 5.36 -11.06 -10.41
C ILE A 220 5.15 -12.52 -9.96
N GLY A 221 4.12 -12.77 -9.13
CA GLY A 221 3.76 -14.10 -8.65
C GLY A 221 4.38 -14.52 -7.31
N LYS A 222 4.87 -13.61 -6.46
CA LYS A 222 5.50 -13.96 -5.17
C LYS A 222 4.59 -14.79 -4.25
N SER A 223 3.38 -14.31 -3.97
CA SER A 223 2.41 -14.99 -3.11
C SER A 223 1.95 -16.31 -3.74
N THR A 224 1.84 -16.35 -5.06
CA THR A 224 1.54 -17.57 -5.83
C THR A 224 2.64 -18.63 -5.69
N LEU A 225 3.91 -18.24 -5.83
CA LEU A 225 5.07 -19.12 -5.67
C LEU A 225 5.11 -19.76 -4.28
N VAL A 226 4.99 -18.95 -3.23
CA VAL A 226 5.02 -19.44 -1.84
C VAL A 226 3.80 -20.31 -1.54
N ALA A 227 2.62 -19.97 -2.06
CA ALA A 227 1.42 -20.77 -1.87
C ALA A 227 1.52 -22.15 -2.54
N GLU A 228 2.01 -22.22 -3.78
CA GLU A 228 2.26 -23.49 -4.49
C GLU A 228 3.30 -24.34 -3.75
N TRP A 229 4.42 -23.73 -3.35
CA TRP A 229 5.46 -24.39 -2.59
C TRP A 229 4.90 -25.02 -1.29
N LEU A 230 4.06 -24.29 -0.56
CA LEU A 230 3.41 -24.79 0.66
C LEU A 230 2.38 -25.89 0.39
N ALA A 231 1.61 -25.79 -0.70
CA ALA A 231 0.61 -26.80 -1.06
C ALA A 231 1.27 -28.17 -1.20
N GLY A 232 2.45 -28.25 -1.82
CA GLY A 232 3.22 -29.49 -1.95
C GLY A 232 3.81 -30.06 -0.65
N LYS A 233 3.86 -29.26 0.43
CA LYS A 233 4.44 -29.64 1.73
C LYS A 233 3.40 -30.04 2.77
N GLN A 234 2.20 -29.45 2.75
CA GLN A 234 1.13 -29.75 3.72
C GLN A 234 0.78 -31.25 3.74
N ASP A 235 0.74 -31.88 2.57
CA ASP A 235 0.45 -33.32 2.46
C ASP A 235 1.59 -34.21 2.95
N LYS A 236 2.83 -33.71 2.92
CA LYS A 236 4.05 -34.48 3.26
C LYS A 236 4.45 -34.34 4.73
N GLN A 237 4.04 -33.26 5.41
CA GLN A 237 4.44 -32.95 6.78
C GLN A 237 3.23 -32.67 7.69
N PRO A 238 2.64 -33.69 8.32
CA PRO A 238 1.42 -33.53 9.13
C PRO A 238 1.61 -32.69 10.39
N ASN A 239 2.85 -32.48 10.85
CA ASN A 239 3.16 -31.66 12.03
C ASN A 239 3.51 -30.20 11.67
N LEU A 240 3.46 -29.83 10.39
CA LEU A 240 3.74 -28.48 9.91
C LEU A 240 2.54 -27.57 10.18
N SER A 241 2.76 -26.56 11.01
CA SER A 241 1.76 -25.60 11.48
C SER A 241 1.94 -24.27 10.75
N ILE A 242 1.19 -24.07 9.66
CA ILE A 242 1.31 -22.89 8.79
C ILE A 242 0.50 -21.72 9.34
N CYS A 243 1.06 -20.52 9.28
CA CYS A 243 0.35 -19.26 9.55
C CYS A 243 0.60 -18.30 8.41
N TRP A 244 -0.42 -18.02 7.59
CA TRP A 244 -0.33 -17.02 6.55
C TRP A 244 -0.95 -15.72 7.03
N TYR A 245 -0.12 -14.71 7.29
CA TYR A 245 -0.55 -13.39 7.74
C TYR A 245 -0.41 -12.39 6.59
N PRO A 246 -1.52 -11.94 5.97
CA PRO A 246 -1.49 -10.88 4.97
C PRO A 246 -1.34 -9.51 5.63
N CYS A 247 -0.14 -8.93 5.59
CA CYS A 247 0.12 -7.61 6.15
C CYS A 247 -0.61 -6.53 5.35
N GLN A 248 -1.48 -5.78 6.01
CA GLN A 248 -2.21 -4.66 5.44
C GLN A 248 -1.55 -3.32 5.79
N PRO A 249 -1.76 -2.25 5.01
CA PRO A 249 -1.24 -0.92 5.30
C PRO A 249 -1.66 -0.33 6.66
N TRP A 250 -2.72 -0.86 7.27
CA TRP A 250 -3.23 -0.44 8.58
C TRP A 250 -2.84 -1.37 9.73
N ASP A 251 -2.12 -2.47 9.44
CA ASP A 251 -1.64 -3.37 10.47
C ASP A 251 -0.53 -2.71 11.30
N ARG A 252 -0.45 -3.11 12.57
CA ARG A 252 0.55 -2.60 13.52
C ARG A 252 1.27 -3.76 14.19
N GLU A 253 2.44 -3.48 14.77
CA GLU A 253 3.26 -4.46 15.51
C GLU A 253 2.44 -5.27 16.54
N VAL A 254 1.53 -4.61 17.26
CA VAL A 254 0.68 -5.24 18.27
C VAL A 254 -0.29 -6.25 17.63
N GLY A 255 -0.88 -5.91 16.48
CA GLY A 255 -1.82 -6.78 15.78
C GLY A 255 -1.14 -8.06 15.28
N LEU A 256 0.08 -7.92 14.75
CA LEU A 256 0.90 -9.06 14.37
C LEU A 256 1.28 -9.91 15.60
N ALA A 257 1.77 -9.29 16.68
CA ALA A 257 2.17 -9.98 17.89
C ALA A 257 0.99 -10.79 18.50
N VAL A 258 -0.19 -10.19 18.61
CA VAL A 258 -1.42 -10.86 19.07
C VAL A 258 -1.76 -12.06 18.20
N SER A 259 -1.69 -11.91 16.89
CA SER A 259 -2.02 -12.97 15.93
C SER A 259 -1.05 -14.14 16.02
N LEU A 260 0.24 -13.86 16.21
CA LEU A 260 1.26 -14.87 16.43
C LEU A 260 1.04 -15.61 17.75
N LEU A 261 0.74 -14.90 18.84
CA LEU A 261 0.44 -15.53 20.13
C LEU A 261 -0.75 -16.49 20.01
N HIS A 262 -1.83 -16.05 19.37
CA HIS A 262 -2.99 -16.92 19.11
C HIS A 262 -2.61 -18.14 18.26
N ARG A 263 -1.77 -17.97 17.23
CA ARG A 263 -1.27 -19.09 16.41
C ARG A 263 -0.42 -20.08 17.21
N PHE A 264 0.38 -19.58 18.14
CA PHE A 264 1.17 -20.38 19.06
C PHE A 264 0.34 -20.98 20.19
N GLY A 265 -0.99 -20.81 20.17
CA GLY A 265 -1.89 -21.46 21.12
C GLY A 265 -1.95 -20.76 22.47
N ILE A 266 -1.45 -19.53 22.56
CA ILE A 266 -1.55 -18.70 23.75
C ILE A 266 -2.94 -18.08 23.80
N ASP A 267 -3.65 -18.32 24.90
CA ASP A 267 -4.94 -17.72 25.22
C ASP A 267 -5.07 -17.52 26.74
N GLU A 268 -6.19 -16.95 27.19
CA GLU A 268 -6.46 -16.74 28.62
C GLU A 268 -6.39 -18.02 29.47
N LYS A 269 -6.54 -19.21 28.87
CA LYS A 269 -6.51 -20.50 29.57
C LYS A 269 -5.14 -21.14 29.57
N HIS A 270 -4.28 -20.79 28.61
CA HIS A 270 -2.96 -21.37 28.43
C HIS A 270 -1.95 -20.26 28.09
N ASP A 271 -1.47 -19.58 29.13
CA ASP A 271 -0.41 -18.60 29.05
C ASP A 271 0.63 -18.78 30.18
N PRO A 272 1.42 -19.87 30.16
CA PRO A 272 2.32 -20.22 31.26
C PRO A 272 3.49 -19.25 31.45
N TYR A 273 3.76 -18.39 30.46
CA TYR A 273 4.81 -17.39 30.48
C TYR A 273 4.29 -15.95 30.54
N ASN A 274 2.98 -15.77 30.76
CA ASN A 274 2.33 -14.46 30.82
C ASN A 274 2.59 -13.59 29.57
N LEU A 275 2.60 -14.18 28.39
CA LEU A 275 2.76 -13.48 27.11
C LEU A 275 1.67 -12.45 26.87
N ILE A 276 0.44 -12.70 27.30
CA ILE A 276 -0.67 -11.76 27.13
C ILE A 276 -0.41 -10.47 27.92
N GLU A 277 0.21 -10.55 29.10
CA GLU A 277 0.55 -9.37 29.91
C GLU A 277 1.61 -8.47 29.25
N THR A 278 2.36 -8.98 28.26
CA THR A 278 3.31 -8.16 27.50
C THR A 278 2.64 -7.30 26.44
N LEU A 279 1.40 -7.61 26.10
CA LEU A 279 0.64 -6.84 25.13
C LEU A 279 0.16 -5.53 25.77
N PRO A 280 0.21 -4.41 25.03
CA PRO A 280 -0.25 -3.14 25.55
C PRO A 280 -1.76 -3.19 25.85
N LEU A 281 -2.12 -2.84 27.08
CA LEU A 281 -3.52 -2.76 27.53
C LEU A 281 -4.28 -1.57 26.93
N ARG A 282 -3.56 -0.56 26.43
CA ARG A 282 -4.13 0.65 25.84
C ARG A 282 -3.97 0.62 24.33
N PRO A 283 -5.04 0.86 23.55
CA PRO A 283 -4.93 0.99 22.10
C PRO A 283 -3.89 2.06 21.73
N GLY A 284 -2.95 1.71 20.85
CA GLY A 284 -1.89 2.62 20.38
C GLY A 284 -0.66 2.74 21.30
N ALA A 285 -0.65 2.10 22.47
CA ALA A 285 0.58 2.02 23.25
C ALA A 285 1.60 1.07 22.56
N PRO A 286 2.90 1.38 22.61
CA PRO A 286 3.93 0.58 21.95
C PRO A 286 4.06 -0.79 22.62
N LEU A 287 4.44 -1.80 21.83
CA LEU A 287 4.74 -3.13 22.35
C LEU A 287 6.12 -3.13 23.04
N ASP A 288 6.21 -3.68 24.26
CA ASP A 288 7.52 -4.02 24.84
C ASP A 288 8.06 -5.27 24.14
N VAL A 289 8.68 -5.04 22.98
CA VAL A 289 9.22 -6.09 22.12
C VAL A 289 10.26 -6.96 22.85
N ASP A 290 11.06 -6.39 23.75
CA ASP A 290 12.10 -7.17 24.45
C ASP A 290 11.49 -8.16 25.44
N THR A 291 10.52 -7.71 26.25
CA THR A 291 9.83 -8.58 27.18
C THR A 291 8.99 -9.62 26.44
N TRP A 292 8.27 -9.22 25.39
CA TRP A 292 7.53 -10.14 24.52
C TRP A 292 8.45 -11.20 23.91
N ARG A 293 9.60 -10.79 23.35
CA ARG A 293 10.61 -11.68 22.77
C ARG A 293 11.15 -12.69 23.78
N ARG A 294 11.53 -12.23 24.98
CA ARG A 294 12.10 -13.11 26.02
C ARG A 294 11.09 -14.16 26.49
N ARG A 295 9.84 -13.76 26.74
CA ARG A 295 8.78 -14.70 27.15
C ARG A 295 8.39 -15.65 26.02
N LEU A 296 8.36 -15.17 24.78
CA LEU A 296 8.00 -16.02 23.63
C LEU A 296 9.10 -17.03 23.35
N LEU A 297 10.36 -16.61 23.42
CA LEU A 297 11.49 -17.52 23.32
C LEU A 297 11.43 -18.61 24.40
N ALA A 298 11.18 -18.24 25.66
CA ALA A 298 11.05 -19.20 26.74
C ALA A 298 9.95 -20.23 26.47
N TYR A 299 8.77 -19.76 26.04
CA TYR A 299 7.64 -20.62 25.65
C TYR A 299 8.01 -21.59 24.50
N LEU A 300 8.57 -21.08 23.41
CA LEU A 300 8.90 -21.88 22.23
C LEU A 300 10.05 -22.87 22.48
N THR A 301 10.90 -22.63 23.47
CA THR A 301 11.94 -23.58 23.90
C THR A 301 11.45 -24.63 24.90
N ASP A 302 10.30 -24.41 25.53
CA ASP A 302 9.69 -25.39 26.43
C ASP A 302 8.82 -26.38 25.65
N ALA A 303 9.50 -27.42 25.15
CA ALA A 303 8.86 -28.49 24.40
C ALA A 303 7.81 -29.28 25.21
N TYR A 304 7.81 -29.24 26.55
CA TYR A 304 6.78 -29.90 27.36
C TYR A 304 5.48 -29.10 27.30
N THR A 305 5.58 -27.81 27.62
CA THR A 305 4.45 -26.88 27.62
C THR A 305 3.79 -26.76 26.24
N VAL A 306 4.60 -26.64 25.17
CA VAL A 306 4.08 -26.61 23.80
C VAL A 306 3.35 -27.92 23.46
N ARG A 307 3.90 -29.07 23.86
CA ARG A 307 3.25 -30.36 23.60
C ARG A 307 1.92 -30.49 24.33
N GLU A 308 1.85 -30.09 25.60
CA GLU A 308 0.60 -30.14 26.38
C GLU A 308 -0.56 -29.44 25.66
N ARG A 309 -0.28 -28.31 24.99
CA ARG A 309 -1.29 -27.54 24.26
C ARG A 309 -1.72 -28.14 22.92
N PHE A 310 -0.80 -28.73 22.17
CA PHE A 310 -1.03 -29.17 20.78
C PHE A 310 -1.13 -30.68 20.58
N SER A 311 -1.04 -31.47 21.65
CA SER A 311 -1.17 -32.93 21.58
C SER A 311 -2.57 -33.36 21.14
N ILE A 312 -2.66 -33.99 19.96
CA ILE A 312 -3.83 -34.82 19.58
C ILE A 312 -3.72 -36.21 20.25
N THR A 313 -2.49 -36.66 20.55
CA THR A 313 -2.16 -37.90 21.29
C THR A 313 -1.01 -37.65 22.28
N PRO A 314 -1.01 -38.27 23.48
CA PRO A 314 0.06 -38.10 24.46
C PRO A 314 1.42 -38.57 23.90
N GLY A 315 2.41 -37.67 23.82
CA GLY A 315 3.79 -38.00 23.45
C GLY A 315 4.21 -37.69 22.00
N GLY A 316 3.34 -37.11 21.16
CA GLY A 316 3.70 -36.66 19.81
C GLY A 316 4.72 -35.50 19.80
N PRO A 317 5.45 -35.27 18.70
CA PRO A 317 6.37 -34.14 18.58
C PRO A 317 5.61 -32.80 18.58
N PRO A 318 6.20 -31.71 19.09
CA PRO A 318 5.58 -30.38 19.01
C PRO A 318 5.39 -29.96 17.54
N PRO A 319 4.40 -29.09 17.25
CA PRO A 319 4.21 -28.56 15.91
C PRO A 319 5.46 -27.79 15.46
N TYR A 320 5.79 -27.92 14.18
CA TYR A 320 6.80 -27.09 13.54
C TYR A 320 6.10 -25.89 12.91
N TRP A 321 6.35 -24.68 13.43
CA TRP A 321 5.67 -23.49 12.92
C TRP A 321 6.40 -22.84 11.76
N LEU A 322 5.65 -22.61 10.70
CA LEU A 322 6.08 -21.85 9.53
C LEU A 322 5.15 -20.66 9.35
N ILE A 323 5.71 -19.46 9.52
CA ILE A 323 4.96 -18.21 9.43
C ILE A 323 5.26 -17.55 8.10
N VAL A 324 4.22 -17.24 7.33
CA VAL A 324 4.31 -16.46 6.10
C VAL A 324 3.77 -15.07 6.40
N LEU A 325 4.62 -14.06 6.22
CA LEU A 325 4.24 -12.65 6.30
C LEU A 325 4.12 -12.13 4.87
N ASP A 326 2.89 -12.05 4.37
CA ASP A 326 2.62 -11.61 3.00
C ASP A 326 2.52 -10.09 2.95
N ASP A 327 3.08 -9.47 1.90
CA ASP A 327 3.21 -8.02 1.76
C ASP A 327 3.82 -7.28 2.99
N VAL A 328 4.85 -7.86 3.61
CA VAL A 328 5.47 -7.36 4.86
C VAL A 328 6.01 -5.92 4.78
N HIS A 329 6.31 -5.43 3.58
CA HIS A 329 6.72 -4.04 3.34
C HIS A 329 5.72 -3.00 3.88
N HIS A 330 4.43 -3.35 4.04
CA HIS A 330 3.44 -2.48 4.65
C HIS A 330 3.70 -2.19 6.14
N ILE A 331 4.33 -3.12 6.86
CA ILE A 331 4.60 -2.97 8.30
C ILE A 331 6.10 -2.90 8.63
N ALA A 332 6.98 -3.18 7.66
CA ALA A 332 8.41 -3.36 7.89
C ALA A 332 9.10 -2.16 8.55
N ALA A 333 8.74 -0.94 8.11
CA ALA A 333 9.32 0.29 8.64
C ALA A 333 8.93 0.53 10.11
N GLU A 334 7.67 0.32 10.45
CA GLU A 334 7.13 0.57 11.79
C GLU A 334 7.44 -0.57 12.77
N SER A 335 7.52 -1.81 12.28
CA SER A 335 7.68 -3.04 13.08
C SER A 335 9.12 -3.59 13.08
N LYS A 336 10.12 -2.76 12.75
CA LYS A 336 11.54 -3.17 12.63
C LYS A 336 12.06 -3.92 13.86
N ASN A 337 11.73 -3.43 15.05
CA ASN A 337 12.13 -4.06 16.31
C ASN A 337 11.50 -5.44 16.49
N LEU A 338 10.21 -5.59 16.20
CA LEU A 338 9.48 -6.85 16.29
C LEU A 338 10.01 -7.88 15.27
N LEU A 339 10.21 -7.47 14.02
CA LEU A 339 10.79 -8.34 12.98
C LEU A 339 12.21 -8.80 13.34
N GLY A 340 13.04 -7.90 13.88
CA GLY A 340 14.35 -8.24 14.41
C GLY A 340 14.30 -9.20 15.60
N ALA A 341 13.31 -9.05 16.49
CA ALA A 341 13.08 -9.98 17.59
C ALA A 341 12.66 -11.37 17.10
N LEU A 342 11.76 -11.44 16.10
CA LEU A 342 11.35 -12.69 15.45
C LEU A 342 12.53 -13.40 14.77
N LEU A 343 13.40 -12.66 14.09
CA LEU A 343 14.63 -13.20 13.51
C LEU A 343 15.54 -13.82 14.57
N GLN A 344 15.69 -13.18 15.73
CA GLN A 344 16.48 -13.73 16.84
C GLN A 344 15.83 -14.95 17.49
N ILE A 345 14.50 -15.00 17.58
CA ILE A 345 13.76 -16.16 18.10
C ILE A 345 13.92 -17.35 17.15
N SER A 346 13.77 -17.12 15.84
CA SER A 346 13.90 -18.15 14.80
C SER A 346 15.31 -18.77 14.76
N GLN A 347 16.36 -18.01 15.10
CA GLN A 347 17.71 -18.58 15.24
C GLN A 347 17.87 -19.54 16.44
N LYS A 348 16.99 -19.47 17.43
CA LYS A 348 17.08 -20.25 18.69
C LYS A 348 15.98 -21.30 18.83
N THR A 349 15.04 -21.34 17.90
CA THR A 349 13.85 -22.19 17.96
C THR A 349 13.60 -22.81 16.59
N PRO A 350 12.79 -23.88 16.49
CA PRO A 350 12.36 -24.43 15.20
C PRO A 350 11.40 -23.52 14.40
N LEU A 351 11.11 -22.31 14.85
CA LEU A 351 10.22 -21.37 14.16
C LEU A 351 10.89 -20.85 12.89
N ARG A 352 10.21 -20.94 11.74
CA ARG A 352 10.69 -20.41 10.45
C ARG A 352 9.76 -19.35 9.88
N PHE A 353 10.33 -18.46 9.07
CA PHE A 353 9.58 -17.39 8.42
C PHE A 353 9.82 -17.32 6.91
N VAL A 354 8.75 -17.16 6.15
CA VAL A 354 8.80 -16.68 4.77
C VAL A 354 8.22 -15.28 4.74
N LEU A 355 8.97 -14.31 4.24
CA LEU A 355 8.55 -12.93 4.11
C LEU A 355 8.36 -12.62 2.63
N ILE A 356 7.18 -12.13 2.27
CA ILE A 356 6.88 -11.71 0.91
C ILE A 356 6.85 -10.19 0.88
N SER A 357 7.63 -9.61 -0.02
CA SER A 357 7.81 -8.15 -0.05
C SER A 357 7.89 -7.61 -1.47
N ARG A 358 7.42 -6.39 -1.66
CA ARG A 358 7.65 -5.64 -2.90
C ARG A 358 9.01 -4.98 -2.95
N THR A 359 9.62 -4.77 -1.80
CA THR A 359 10.89 -4.03 -1.64
C THR A 359 11.90 -4.84 -0.84
N SER A 360 13.17 -4.49 -0.97
CA SER A 360 14.19 -4.92 -0.02
C SER A 360 13.81 -4.47 1.40
N LEU A 361 14.16 -5.29 2.38
CA LEU A 361 13.87 -5.05 3.79
C LEU A 361 15.16 -4.68 4.53
N ASP A 362 15.08 -3.83 5.55
CA ASP A 362 16.26 -3.22 6.20
C ASP A 362 16.34 -3.53 7.71
N PHE A 363 15.58 -4.50 8.20
CA PHE A 363 15.56 -4.92 9.61
C PHE A 363 16.66 -5.92 9.99
N TYR A 364 17.44 -6.39 9.02
CA TYR A 364 18.60 -7.27 9.21
C TYR A 364 19.84 -6.70 8.51
N ASP A 365 21.02 -7.22 8.86
CA ASP A 365 22.29 -6.79 8.30
C ASP A 365 22.60 -7.60 7.02
N ARG A 366 23.28 -6.99 6.03
CA ARG A 366 23.73 -7.73 4.83
C ARG A 366 24.61 -8.92 5.16
N ARG A 367 25.34 -8.89 6.29
CA ARG A 367 26.12 -10.03 6.79
C ARG A 367 25.25 -11.24 7.15
N ASP A 368 24.00 -11.00 7.55
CA ASP A 368 23.04 -12.07 7.85
C ASP A 368 22.65 -12.86 6.59
N VAL A 369 22.76 -12.24 5.42
CA VAL A 369 22.56 -12.88 4.11
C VAL A 369 23.86 -13.53 3.61
N HIS A 370 24.93 -12.75 3.50
CA HIS A 370 26.12 -13.16 2.72
C HIS A 370 27.16 -13.96 3.51
N THR A 371 27.17 -13.89 4.84
CA THR A 371 28.25 -14.46 5.66
C THR A 371 27.75 -15.38 6.77
N ARG A 372 26.62 -15.04 7.39
CA ARG A 372 26.05 -15.83 8.48
C ARG A 372 24.97 -16.80 8.02
N GLU A 373 24.48 -16.65 6.78
CA GLU A 373 23.45 -17.53 6.18
C GLU A 373 22.18 -17.65 7.05
N ILE A 374 21.83 -16.58 7.76
CA ILE A 374 20.64 -16.51 8.62
C ILE A 374 19.40 -16.18 7.78
N VAL A 375 19.57 -15.35 6.75
CA VAL A 375 18.50 -14.88 5.87
C VAL A 375 18.83 -15.29 4.45
N ASP A 376 17.90 -15.98 3.78
CA ASP A 376 18.01 -16.28 2.34
C ASP A 376 17.13 -15.30 1.55
N GLU A 377 17.72 -14.59 0.60
CA GLU A 377 17.01 -13.64 -0.26
C GLU A 377 16.77 -14.27 -1.64
N LEU A 378 15.50 -14.26 -2.05
CA LEU A 378 15.01 -14.79 -3.31
C LEU A 378 14.29 -13.67 -4.08
N PRO A 379 15.04 -12.80 -4.80
CA PRO A 379 14.44 -11.81 -5.67
C PRO A 379 13.83 -12.50 -6.90
N LEU A 380 12.55 -12.23 -7.16
CA LEU A 380 11.83 -12.73 -8.33
C LEU A 380 11.88 -11.71 -9.46
N ALA A 381 12.47 -12.13 -10.58
CA ALA A 381 12.41 -11.43 -11.86
C ALA A 381 11.21 -11.91 -12.70
N GLY A 382 11.05 -11.36 -13.91
CA GLY A 382 10.12 -11.90 -14.91
C GLY A 382 10.47 -13.35 -15.29
N LEU A 383 9.48 -14.08 -15.80
CA LEU A 383 9.70 -15.42 -16.33
C LEU A 383 10.67 -15.38 -17.50
N THR A 384 11.53 -16.38 -17.58
CA THR A 384 12.43 -16.57 -18.71
C THR A 384 11.64 -16.82 -19.99
N LEU A 385 12.32 -16.70 -21.13
CA LEU A 385 11.75 -17.03 -22.43
C LEU A 385 11.28 -18.50 -22.49
N ASP A 386 12.03 -19.42 -21.89
CA ASP A 386 11.69 -20.84 -21.88
C ASP A 386 10.43 -21.10 -21.04
N GLU A 387 10.33 -20.50 -19.85
CA GLU A 387 9.13 -20.60 -19.00
C GLU A 387 7.91 -19.94 -19.65
N THR A 388 8.11 -18.78 -20.28
CA THR A 388 7.06 -18.10 -21.05
C THR A 388 6.58 -18.97 -22.21
N SER A 389 7.50 -19.61 -22.91
CA SER A 389 7.20 -20.53 -24.02
C SER A 389 6.40 -21.74 -23.55
N GLN A 390 6.79 -22.34 -22.42
CA GLN A 390 6.06 -23.47 -21.81
C GLN A 390 4.64 -23.06 -21.40
N TRP A 391 4.49 -21.89 -20.76
CA TRP A 391 3.16 -21.38 -20.40
C TRP A 391 2.29 -21.22 -21.64
N LEU A 392 2.78 -20.57 -22.69
CA LEU A 392 2.01 -20.33 -23.91
C LEU A 392 1.61 -21.61 -24.64
N GLN A 393 2.47 -22.64 -24.64
CA GLN A 393 2.15 -23.96 -25.20
C GLN A 393 0.95 -24.61 -24.49
N ASP A 394 0.91 -24.54 -23.16
CA ASP A 394 -0.19 -25.06 -22.35
C ASP A 394 -1.53 -24.32 -22.60
N LEU A 395 -1.48 -23.09 -23.12
CA LEU A 395 -2.69 -22.31 -23.45
C LEU A 395 -3.27 -22.66 -24.84
N GLU A 396 -2.58 -23.47 -25.64
CA GLU A 396 -2.97 -23.85 -27.01
C GLU A 396 -3.31 -22.64 -27.92
N LEU A 397 -2.73 -21.47 -27.65
CA LEU A 397 -2.99 -20.26 -28.42
C LEU A 397 -2.36 -20.37 -29.82
N LYS A 398 -3.20 -20.30 -30.86
CA LYS A 398 -2.74 -20.28 -32.25
C LYS A 398 -2.20 -18.89 -32.61
N ASP A 399 -1.11 -18.87 -33.37
CA ASP A 399 -0.52 -17.66 -33.97
C ASP A 399 0.13 -16.65 -33.01
N ILE A 400 0.58 -17.10 -31.82
CA ILE A 400 1.33 -16.25 -30.86
C ILE A 400 2.77 -16.75 -30.76
N ASP A 401 3.74 -15.87 -31.05
CA ASP A 401 5.17 -16.14 -30.86
C ASP A 401 5.58 -15.83 -29.43
N ALA A 402 6.17 -16.81 -28.74
CA ALA A 402 6.65 -16.66 -27.38
C ALA A 402 7.76 -15.61 -27.26
N ASN A 403 8.58 -15.42 -28.29
CA ASN A 403 9.60 -14.37 -28.31
C ASN A 403 8.97 -12.98 -28.27
N ASP A 404 7.97 -12.73 -29.12
CA ASP A 404 7.25 -11.44 -29.16
C ASP A 404 6.52 -11.17 -27.83
N VAL A 405 5.88 -12.19 -27.23
CA VAL A 405 5.23 -12.04 -25.92
C VAL A 405 6.24 -11.73 -24.83
N HIS A 406 7.35 -12.48 -24.75
CA HIS A 406 8.38 -12.25 -23.75
C HIS A 406 9.05 -10.88 -23.91
N GLU A 407 9.39 -10.47 -25.14
CA GLU A 407 9.96 -9.15 -25.42
C GLU A 407 9.02 -8.00 -25.01
N ARG A 408 7.73 -8.14 -25.32
CA ARG A 408 6.70 -7.18 -24.91
C ARG A 408 6.52 -7.14 -23.41
N THR A 409 6.35 -8.28 -22.77
CA THR A 409 5.92 -8.34 -21.36
C THR A 409 7.06 -8.31 -20.36
N GLY A 410 8.29 -8.56 -20.80
CA GLY A 410 9.42 -8.85 -19.91
C GLY A 410 9.22 -10.13 -19.09
N GLY A 411 8.41 -11.07 -19.60
CA GLY A 411 8.08 -12.31 -18.89
C GLY A 411 7.18 -12.10 -17.66
N HIS A 412 6.52 -10.94 -17.53
CA HIS A 412 5.71 -10.66 -16.34
C HIS A 412 4.47 -11.58 -16.25
N PRO A 413 4.33 -12.44 -15.21
CA PRO A 413 3.24 -13.41 -15.10
C PRO A 413 1.85 -12.80 -15.26
N LEU A 414 1.56 -11.69 -14.58
CA LEU A 414 0.27 -11.02 -14.71
C LEU A 414 -0.04 -10.58 -16.16
N ALA A 415 0.97 -10.19 -16.94
CA ALA A 415 0.76 -9.80 -18.34
C ALA A 415 0.37 -11.02 -19.21
N ILE A 416 1.00 -12.17 -18.95
CA ILE A 416 0.67 -13.44 -19.60
C ILE A 416 -0.73 -13.92 -19.17
N GLU A 417 -1.12 -13.72 -17.91
CA GLU A 417 -2.51 -13.97 -17.46
C GLU A 417 -3.52 -13.05 -18.16
N MET A 418 -3.20 -11.77 -18.35
CA MET A 418 -4.07 -10.88 -19.13
C MET A 418 -4.17 -11.34 -20.59
N LEU A 419 -3.08 -11.84 -21.17
CA LEU A 419 -3.11 -12.46 -22.49
C LEU A 419 -4.02 -13.69 -22.53
N GLU A 420 -3.97 -14.56 -21.53
CA GLU A 420 -4.85 -15.73 -21.41
C GLU A 420 -6.33 -15.33 -21.34
N LEU A 421 -6.67 -14.29 -20.56
CA LEU A 421 -8.06 -13.85 -20.38
C LEU A 421 -8.63 -13.10 -21.58
N TYR A 422 -7.82 -12.28 -22.25
CA TYR A 422 -8.30 -11.31 -23.25
C TYR A 422 -7.77 -11.55 -24.67
N GLY A 423 -6.83 -12.49 -24.86
CA GLY A 423 -6.23 -12.83 -26.16
C GLY A 423 -5.32 -11.74 -26.74
N LYS A 424 -4.92 -10.74 -25.96
CA LYS A 424 -3.99 -9.67 -26.38
C LYS A 424 -2.88 -9.43 -25.36
N PRO A 425 -1.62 -9.27 -25.78
CA PRO A 425 -0.47 -9.13 -24.87
C PRO A 425 -0.39 -7.76 -24.18
N THR A 426 -1.10 -6.75 -24.70
CA THR A 426 -1.15 -5.38 -24.14
C THR A 426 -2.60 -4.93 -23.93
N HIS A 427 -3.27 -5.53 -22.95
CA HIS A 427 -4.61 -5.13 -22.52
C HIS A 427 -4.61 -3.80 -21.74
N GLU A 428 -5.72 -3.06 -21.74
CA GLU A 428 -5.84 -1.79 -20.99
C GLU A 428 -5.60 -1.98 -19.48
N ASP A 429 -6.04 -3.12 -18.92
CA ASP A 429 -5.80 -3.48 -17.52
C ASP A 429 -4.32 -3.72 -17.19
N TRP A 430 -3.55 -4.27 -18.14
CA TRP A 430 -2.10 -4.45 -17.97
C TRP A 430 -1.38 -3.09 -17.91
N LEU A 431 -1.78 -2.15 -18.77
CA LEU A 431 -1.23 -0.79 -18.75
C LEU A 431 -1.59 -0.03 -17.46
N ARG A 432 -2.83 -0.17 -16.98
CA ARG A 432 -3.25 0.39 -15.68
C ARG A 432 -2.42 -0.18 -14.54
N PHE A 433 -2.19 -1.49 -14.58
CA PHE A 433 -1.36 -2.16 -13.59
C PHE A 433 0.09 -1.64 -13.58
N LEU A 434 0.72 -1.49 -14.76
CA LEU A 434 2.05 -0.90 -14.87
C LEU A 434 2.12 0.49 -14.21
N ASP A 435 1.09 1.31 -14.41
CA ASP A 435 1.04 2.66 -13.82
C ASP A 435 0.87 2.65 -12.30
N GLU A 436 -0.12 1.91 -11.81
CA GLU A 436 -0.54 1.98 -10.41
C GLU A 436 0.39 1.18 -9.48
N GLU A 437 0.83 0.01 -9.93
CA GLU A 437 1.49 -0.97 -9.08
C GLU A 437 3.01 -1.03 -9.29
N ILE A 438 3.50 -0.57 -10.45
CA ILE A 438 4.94 -0.55 -10.77
C ILE A 438 5.47 0.89 -10.80
N LEU A 439 4.94 1.78 -11.63
CA LEU A 439 5.50 3.11 -11.86
C LEU A 439 5.19 4.13 -10.76
N ALA A 440 3.96 4.14 -10.21
CA ALA A 440 3.56 5.09 -9.18
C ALA A 440 4.32 4.91 -7.84
N PRO A 441 4.66 3.68 -7.39
CA PRO A 441 5.45 3.48 -6.18
C PRO A 441 6.95 3.80 -6.32
N LEU A 442 7.47 4.02 -7.54
CA LEU A 442 8.89 4.32 -7.74
C LEU A 442 9.26 5.72 -7.20
N PRO A 443 10.45 5.88 -6.61
CA PRO A 443 11.06 7.19 -6.40
C PRO A 443 11.06 8.02 -7.68
N LYS A 444 10.92 9.34 -7.54
CA LYS A 444 10.87 10.26 -8.70
C LYS A 444 12.09 10.12 -9.59
N ASP A 445 13.27 9.97 -8.99
CA ASP A 445 14.54 9.88 -9.72
C ASP A 445 14.62 8.55 -10.50
N GLU A 446 14.22 7.43 -9.89
CA GLU A 446 14.13 6.12 -10.57
C GLU A 446 13.12 6.16 -11.72
N ARG A 447 11.97 6.81 -11.51
CA ARG A 447 10.96 6.98 -12.56
C ARG A 447 11.48 7.83 -13.72
N GLU A 448 12.17 8.94 -13.44
CA GLU A 448 12.75 9.79 -14.48
C GLU A 448 13.87 9.07 -15.23
N LEU A 449 14.64 8.21 -14.55
CA LEU A 449 15.63 7.34 -15.18
C LEU A 449 15.00 6.39 -16.20
N LEU A 450 13.96 5.66 -15.80
CA LEU A 450 13.25 4.76 -16.71
C LEU A 450 12.57 5.55 -17.84
N ALA A 451 11.94 6.69 -17.54
CA ALA A 451 11.26 7.51 -18.54
C ALA A 451 12.22 8.10 -19.57
N THR A 452 13.43 8.48 -19.14
CA THR A 452 14.49 8.96 -20.02
C THR A 452 14.98 7.83 -20.91
N LEU A 453 15.32 6.68 -20.33
CA LEU A 453 15.75 5.50 -21.08
C LEU A 453 14.69 4.98 -22.07
N ALA A 454 13.40 5.15 -21.78
CA ALA A 454 12.32 4.72 -22.67
C ALA A 454 12.34 5.40 -24.05
N VAL A 455 12.84 6.64 -24.13
CA VAL A 455 12.91 7.38 -25.40
C VAL A 455 14.16 7.01 -26.22
N ALA A 456 15.05 6.18 -25.67
CA ALA A 456 16.25 5.73 -26.36
C ALA A 456 15.91 4.81 -27.55
N GLU A 457 16.68 4.94 -28.63
CA GLU A 457 16.59 4.03 -29.79
C GLU A 457 17.47 2.79 -29.64
N LYS A 458 18.48 2.84 -28.75
CA LYS A 458 19.48 1.78 -28.53
C LYS A 458 19.93 1.75 -27.07
N PRO A 459 20.46 0.61 -26.57
CA PRO A 459 20.99 0.52 -25.23
C PRO A 459 22.01 1.61 -24.91
N ILE A 460 21.89 2.23 -23.73
CA ILE A 460 22.72 3.38 -23.33
C ILE A 460 23.72 2.95 -22.27
N PRO A 461 25.04 3.18 -22.46
CA PRO A 461 26.03 2.92 -21.42
C PRO A 461 25.70 3.65 -20.10
N TRP A 462 25.79 2.95 -18.96
CA TRP A 462 25.39 3.51 -17.65
C TRP A 462 25.96 4.91 -17.38
N LYS A 463 27.25 5.13 -17.68
CA LYS A 463 27.90 6.43 -17.47
C LYS A 463 27.22 7.57 -18.22
N ALA A 464 26.77 7.33 -19.45
CA ALA A 464 26.08 8.34 -20.25
C ALA A 464 24.69 8.62 -19.69
N LEU A 465 23.94 7.56 -19.36
CA LEU A 465 22.62 7.69 -18.75
C LEU A 465 22.68 8.41 -17.40
N ALA A 466 23.63 8.05 -16.54
CA ALA A 466 23.81 8.66 -15.23
C ALA A 466 24.15 10.16 -15.34
N ASN A 467 25.08 10.53 -16.23
CA ASN A 467 25.43 11.93 -16.47
C ASN A 467 24.25 12.75 -16.99
N SER A 468 23.37 12.15 -17.80
CA SER A 468 22.20 12.85 -18.37
C SER A 468 21.13 13.21 -17.34
N LEU A 469 21.19 12.57 -16.17
CA LEU A 469 20.20 12.67 -15.09
C LEU A 469 20.80 13.21 -13.78
N ASP A 470 22.07 13.65 -13.81
CA ASP A 470 22.84 14.01 -12.62
C ASP A 470 22.80 12.90 -11.55
N TRP A 471 22.78 11.63 -11.97
CA TRP A 471 22.70 10.47 -11.09
C TRP A 471 24.07 10.12 -10.52
N GLU A 472 24.20 10.13 -9.19
CA GLU A 472 25.42 9.70 -8.51
C GLU A 472 25.38 8.21 -8.14
N GLY A 473 26.43 7.47 -8.55
CA GLY A 473 26.66 6.10 -8.12
C GLY A 473 26.44 5.03 -9.19
N THR A 474 26.17 3.82 -8.72
CA THR A 474 25.96 2.62 -9.56
C THR A 474 24.51 2.56 -10.04
N PRO A 475 24.23 1.73 -11.06
CA PRO A 475 22.85 1.42 -11.45
C PRO A 475 21.99 1.02 -10.25
N PRO A 476 20.71 1.40 -10.20
CA PRO A 476 19.81 0.96 -9.14
C PRO A 476 19.64 -0.57 -9.19
N GLN A 477 20.33 -1.27 -8.30
CA GLN A 477 20.35 -2.75 -8.30
C GLN A 477 18.93 -3.32 -8.21
N ARG A 478 18.04 -2.68 -7.44
CA ARG A 478 16.64 -3.09 -7.32
C ARG A 478 15.89 -3.11 -8.66
N LEU A 479 16.15 -2.14 -9.55
CA LEU A 479 15.50 -2.12 -10.85
C LEU A 479 16.02 -3.25 -11.74
N ILE A 480 17.29 -3.63 -11.57
CA ILE A 480 17.91 -4.74 -12.30
C ILE A 480 17.39 -6.08 -11.78
N ASP A 481 17.44 -6.30 -10.46
CA ASP A 481 17.00 -7.54 -9.82
C ASP A 481 15.53 -7.87 -10.14
N TYR A 482 14.70 -6.84 -10.30
CA TYR A 482 13.28 -6.99 -10.63
C TYR A 482 12.97 -6.96 -12.13
N GLY A 483 13.99 -6.85 -12.99
CA GLY A 483 13.82 -6.83 -14.44
C GLY A 483 13.15 -5.56 -14.99
N LEU A 484 13.07 -4.47 -14.22
CA LEU A 484 12.61 -3.17 -14.72
C LEU A 484 13.68 -2.44 -15.54
N LEU A 485 14.96 -2.71 -15.24
CA LEU A 485 16.13 -2.20 -15.94
C LEU A 485 16.97 -3.40 -16.40
N ILE A 486 17.26 -3.49 -17.69
CA ILE A 486 18.02 -4.61 -18.26
C ILE A 486 19.45 -4.14 -18.51
N GLU A 487 20.42 -4.90 -18.04
CA GLU A 487 21.83 -4.68 -18.37
C GLU A 487 22.23 -5.56 -19.56
N LEU A 488 22.54 -4.93 -20.69
CA LEU A 488 23.05 -5.59 -21.90
C LEU A 488 24.53 -5.22 -22.11
N ASP A 489 25.26 -5.99 -22.90
CA ASP A 489 26.68 -5.74 -23.25
C ASP A 489 26.93 -4.30 -23.75
N ARG A 490 25.94 -3.69 -24.41
CA ARG A 490 26.02 -2.36 -25.01
C ARG A 490 25.51 -1.24 -24.09
N GLY A 491 24.91 -1.57 -22.96
CA GLY A 491 24.36 -0.61 -22.01
C GLY A 491 23.01 -1.03 -21.43
N MET A 492 22.38 -0.09 -20.73
CA MET A 492 21.08 -0.24 -20.10
C MET A 492 19.94 -0.20 -21.11
N TRP A 493 18.90 -0.99 -20.86
CA TRP A 493 17.72 -1.10 -21.70
C TRP A 493 16.44 -1.38 -20.89
N LEU A 494 15.27 -1.32 -21.54
CA LEU A 494 13.96 -1.61 -20.96
C LEU A 494 13.21 -2.65 -21.80
N HIS A 495 12.30 -3.39 -21.18
CA HIS A 495 11.34 -4.21 -21.92
C HIS A 495 10.30 -3.33 -22.64
N GLU A 496 9.73 -3.86 -23.74
CA GLU A 496 8.96 -3.04 -24.68
C GLU A 496 7.63 -2.55 -24.09
N ALA A 497 6.93 -3.30 -23.21
CA ALA A 497 5.70 -2.78 -22.58
C ALA A 497 5.96 -1.59 -21.65
N LEU A 498 7.05 -1.64 -20.88
CA LEU A 498 7.42 -0.53 -19.99
C LEU A 498 7.83 0.69 -20.81
N ARG A 499 8.60 0.47 -21.88
CA ARG A 499 9.00 1.48 -22.84
C ARG A 499 7.82 2.12 -23.55
N GLU A 500 6.95 1.30 -24.17
CA GLU A 500 5.74 1.75 -24.87
C GLU A 500 4.84 2.55 -23.90
N ARG A 501 4.73 2.11 -22.64
CA ARG A 501 3.96 2.85 -21.65
C ARG A 501 4.60 4.20 -21.31
N LEU A 502 5.90 4.25 -21.03
CA LEU A 502 6.59 5.48 -20.65
C LEU A 502 6.66 6.50 -21.79
N VAL A 503 6.77 6.05 -23.05
CA VAL A 503 6.76 6.90 -24.25
C VAL A 503 5.39 7.54 -24.51
N ARG A 504 4.30 6.96 -23.98
CA ARG A 504 2.96 7.58 -24.05
C ARG A 504 2.82 8.82 -23.15
N GLU A 505 3.83 9.19 -22.35
CA GLU A 505 3.89 10.50 -21.68
C GLU A 505 4.17 11.61 -22.72
N VAL A 506 3.13 12.33 -23.17
CA VAL A 506 3.23 13.34 -24.25
C VAL A 506 3.52 14.74 -23.71
N GLY A 507 4.41 15.50 -24.37
CA GLY A 507 4.57 16.95 -24.13
C GLY A 507 6.00 17.49 -24.32
N SER A 508 6.28 18.67 -23.76
CA SER A 508 7.62 19.28 -23.74
C SER A 508 8.66 18.42 -23.02
N VAL A 509 8.23 17.61 -22.06
CA VAL A 509 9.09 16.71 -21.27
C VAL A 509 9.70 15.60 -22.13
N ASP A 510 8.95 15.03 -23.09
CA ASP A 510 9.50 14.04 -24.04
C ASP A 510 10.61 14.66 -24.91
N THR A 511 10.40 15.88 -25.40
CA THR A 511 11.42 16.58 -26.20
C THR A 511 12.67 16.95 -25.42
N GLU A 512 12.55 17.24 -24.12
CA GLU A 512 13.70 17.48 -23.24
C GLU A 512 14.48 16.18 -22.97
N ARG A 513 13.78 15.07 -22.72
CA ARG A 513 14.40 13.76 -22.48
C ARG A 513 15.21 13.26 -23.68
N ARG A 514 14.72 13.43 -24.92
CA ARG A 514 15.49 13.09 -26.13
C ARG A 514 16.81 13.84 -26.22
N LYS A 515 16.79 15.14 -25.95
CA LYS A 515 17.98 15.99 -25.98
C LYS A 515 19.02 15.65 -24.90
N ARG A 516 18.62 14.97 -23.83
CA ARG A 516 19.54 14.52 -22.76
C ARG A 516 20.33 13.26 -23.14
N ILE A 517 19.83 12.48 -24.11
CA ILE A 517 20.39 11.19 -24.53
C ILE A 517 21.16 11.29 -25.86
N GLU A 518 20.84 12.27 -26.70
CA GLU A 518 21.67 12.67 -27.86
C GLU A 518 23.04 13.21 -27.41
#